data_AF-A0A8W4FK36-F1
#
_entry.id   AF-A0A8W4FK36-F1
#
_cell.length_a   1.000
_cell.length_b   1.000
_cell.length_c   1.000
_cell.angle_alpha   90.00
_cell.angle_beta   90.00
_cell.angle_gamma   90.00
#
_symmetry.space_group_name_H-M   'P 1'
#
loop_
_entity.id
_entity.type
_entity.pdbx_description
1 polymer ?
#
loop_
_entity_poly.entity_id
_entity_poly.type
_entity_poly.pdbx_seq_one_letter_code
_entity_poly.pdbx_strand_id
1 'polypeptide(L)'
;RGVKSPSSQLGAPSLSILATNFPSFFFFTVSWEIKMNDLEEKDIDEFQSNGFKCPTCFAVLGRKCDNTLKWCRADKLKCVEFSGIINTGVKDIAVEMKKCVQADLCKETITYMGFPIANQSKNCRSAIRNGAKIRSPTPIIFVLFLEKLLY
;
A
#
# COMPACT_ATOMS: atom_id res chain seq x y z
N ARG A 1 -47.76 58.09 8.01
CA ARG A 1 -48.85 57.47 8.78
C ARG A 1 -49.59 56.58 7.78
N GLY A 2 -49.29 55.29 7.68
CA GLY A 2 -49.89 54.24 8.51
C GLY A 2 -51.40 54.20 8.27
N VAL A 3 -52.10 53.13 7.89
CA VAL A 3 -51.88 51.67 7.85
C VAL A 3 -53.12 51.13 7.10
N LYS A 4 -52.99 50.13 6.20
CA LYS A 4 -53.84 48.91 6.18
C LYS A 4 -53.46 47.95 5.03
N SER A 5 -52.83 46.84 5.40
CA SER A 5 -53.18 45.52 4.85
C SER A 5 -54.40 45.00 5.65
N PRO A 6 -55.26 44.06 5.19
CA PRO A 6 -54.79 42.71 4.82
C PRO A 6 -55.62 41.93 3.78
N SER A 7 -55.08 40.73 3.45
CA SER A 7 -55.78 39.48 3.09
C SER A 7 -56.38 39.39 1.68
N SER A 8 -56.25 38.32 0.90
CA SER A 8 -55.63 36.99 1.02
C SER A 8 -55.84 36.30 -0.35
N GLN A 9 -55.26 35.10 -0.51
CA GLN A 9 -55.48 34.11 -1.57
C GLN A 9 -54.52 34.25 -2.75
N LEU A 10 -53.98 33.20 -3.37
CA LEU A 10 -53.91 31.76 -3.16
C LEU A 10 -53.07 31.29 -4.38
N GLY A 11 -52.17 30.32 -4.23
CA GLY A 11 -51.67 29.55 -5.38
C GLY A 11 -50.15 29.60 -5.57
N ALA A 12 -49.55 28.43 -5.41
CA ALA A 12 -48.13 28.14 -5.58
C ALA A 12 -47.65 28.31 -7.04
N PRO A 13 -46.40 28.73 -7.28
CA PRO A 13 -45.71 28.46 -8.54
C PRO A 13 -45.10 27.05 -8.51
N SER A 14 -45.54 26.21 -9.45
CA SER A 14 -44.95 24.92 -9.78
C SER A 14 -43.50 25.07 -10.20
N LEU A 15 -42.56 24.65 -9.34
CA LEU A 15 -41.15 24.49 -9.70
C LEU A 15 -40.92 23.03 -10.10
N SER A 16 -40.86 22.77 -11.40
CA SER A 16 -40.51 21.46 -11.94
C SER A 16 -39.03 21.19 -11.69
N ILE A 17 -38.72 20.41 -10.65
CA ILE A 17 -37.37 19.89 -10.41
C ILE A 17 -37.14 18.74 -11.39
N LEU A 18 -36.36 18.99 -12.43
CA LEU A 18 -35.86 17.96 -13.33
C LEU A 18 -34.86 17.11 -12.54
N ALA A 19 -35.32 15.94 -12.05
CA ALA A 19 -34.47 14.96 -11.40
C ALA A 19 -33.56 14.30 -12.45
N THR A 20 -32.37 14.86 -12.64
CA THR A 20 -31.32 14.23 -13.42
C THR A 20 -30.84 13.00 -12.65
N ASN A 21 -31.22 11.81 -13.13
CA ASN A 21 -30.62 10.54 -12.71
C ASN A 21 -29.12 10.57 -13.06
N PHE A 22 -28.29 11.06 -12.15
CA PHE A 22 -26.88 10.68 -12.16
C PHE A 22 -26.84 9.23 -11.69
N PRO A 23 -26.34 8.28 -12.49
CA PRO A 23 -25.95 7.01 -11.92
C PRO A 23 -24.91 7.36 -10.86
N SER A 24 -25.22 7.10 -9.59
CA SER A 24 -24.21 7.02 -8.56
C SER A 24 -23.23 5.98 -9.07
N PHE A 25 -22.17 6.43 -9.73
CA PHE A 25 -20.94 5.69 -9.83
C PHE A 25 -20.59 5.42 -8.37
N PHE A 26 -20.95 4.22 -7.92
CA PHE A 26 -20.41 3.65 -6.70
C PHE A 26 -18.91 3.70 -6.92
N PHE A 27 -18.28 4.76 -6.41
CA PHE A 27 -16.86 4.78 -6.14
C PHE A 27 -16.68 3.72 -5.06
N PHE A 28 -16.60 2.45 -5.47
CA PHE A 28 -16.01 1.42 -4.66
C PHE A 28 -14.57 1.89 -4.46
N THR A 29 -14.32 2.58 -3.34
CA THR A 29 -12.97 2.78 -2.86
C THR A 29 -12.41 1.38 -2.68
N VAL A 30 -11.58 0.94 -3.62
CA VAL A 30 -10.92 -0.37 -3.54
C VAL A 30 -10.01 -0.28 -2.31
N SER A 31 -10.46 -0.91 -1.24
CA SER A 31 -9.73 -0.98 0.02
C SER A 31 -9.18 -2.40 0.13
N TRP A 32 -7.86 -2.53 0.08
CA TRP A 32 -7.17 -3.69 0.62
C TRP A 32 -7.50 -3.88 2.11
N GLU A 33 -7.98 -5.07 2.42
CA GLU A 33 -8.20 -5.53 3.78
C GLU A 33 -6.99 -6.37 4.21
N ILE A 34 -6.38 -6.04 5.34
CA ILE A 34 -5.38 -6.91 5.97
C ILE A 34 -6.13 -8.17 6.43
N LYS A 35 -5.87 -9.29 5.73
CA LYS A 35 -6.42 -10.59 6.10
C LYS A 35 -5.44 -11.33 7.00
N MET A 36 -5.95 -12.21 7.86
CA MET A 36 -5.10 -13.13 8.64
C MET A 36 -4.18 -13.97 7.75
N ASN A 37 -4.56 -14.26 6.50
CA ASN A 37 -3.69 -14.96 5.55
C ASN A 37 -2.46 -14.16 5.10
N ASP A 38 -2.47 -12.82 5.21
CA ASP A 38 -1.25 -12.02 4.98
C ASP A 38 -0.18 -12.30 6.04
N LEU A 39 -0.59 -12.87 7.18
CA LEU A 39 0.27 -13.26 8.28
C LEU A 39 0.99 -14.59 8.02
N GLU A 40 0.36 -15.45 7.22
CA GLU A 40 0.82 -16.81 6.92
C GLU A 40 1.44 -16.91 5.53
N GLU A 41 1.72 -15.78 4.87
CA GLU A 41 2.38 -15.82 3.56
C GLU A 41 3.72 -16.55 3.69
N LYS A 42 3.79 -17.73 3.07
CA LYS A 42 4.95 -18.62 3.14
C LYS A 42 6.19 -17.89 2.65
N ASP A 43 7.26 -17.98 3.44
CA ASP A 43 8.57 -17.46 3.05
C ASP A 43 9.07 -18.15 1.78
N ILE A 44 9.69 -17.38 0.91
CA ILE A 44 10.12 -17.81 -0.42
C ILE A 44 11.62 -17.62 -0.54
N ASP A 45 12.27 -18.58 -1.20
CA ASP A 45 13.71 -18.56 -1.44
C ASP A 45 14.08 -17.74 -2.67
N GLU A 46 15.36 -17.41 -2.79
CA GLU A 46 15.92 -16.59 -3.88
C GLU A 46 15.51 -17.08 -5.27
N PHE A 47 15.52 -18.40 -5.50
CA PHE A 47 15.19 -19.02 -6.78
C PHE A 47 13.73 -18.90 -7.20
N GLN A 48 12.83 -18.70 -6.23
CA GLN A 48 11.39 -18.50 -6.46
C GLN A 48 10.99 -17.02 -6.36
N SER A 49 11.98 -16.13 -6.19
CA SER A 49 11.81 -14.69 -6.08
C SER A 49 12.11 -13.97 -7.41
N ASN A 50 11.71 -12.71 -7.50
CA ASN A 50 12.17 -11.78 -8.56
C ASN A 50 13.56 -11.18 -8.29
N GLY A 51 14.31 -11.67 -7.29
CA GLY A 51 15.58 -11.09 -6.89
C GLY A 51 15.46 -9.78 -6.09
N PHE A 52 14.26 -9.46 -5.60
CA PHE A 52 14.02 -8.31 -4.72
C PHE A 52 13.74 -8.71 -3.29
N LYS A 53 14.11 -7.84 -2.35
CA LYS A 53 13.86 -7.99 -0.91
C LYS A 53 13.15 -6.78 -0.32
N CYS A 54 12.31 -7.05 0.67
CA CYS A 54 11.68 -6.05 1.53
C CYS A 54 11.81 -6.49 3.00
N PRO A 55 11.83 -5.55 3.96
CA PRO A 55 11.60 -5.94 5.34
C PRO A 55 10.18 -6.45 5.45
N THR A 56 10.04 -7.56 6.17
CA THR A 56 8.76 -8.21 6.41
C THR A 56 8.56 -8.38 7.91
N CYS A 57 7.48 -7.83 8.43
CA CYS A 57 7.05 -8.05 9.80
C CYS A 57 5.57 -7.76 9.93
N PHE A 58 4.94 -8.38 10.91
CA PHE A 58 3.59 -8.05 11.30
C PHE A 58 3.50 -8.11 12.82
N ALA A 59 3.13 -6.99 13.41
CA ALA A 59 3.03 -6.83 14.84
C ALA A 59 1.67 -6.23 15.18
N VAL A 60 0.98 -6.86 16.13
CA VAL A 60 -0.28 -6.39 16.69
C VAL A 60 -0.11 -6.31 18.20
N LEU A 61 -0.87 -5.43 18.85
CA LEU A 61 -0.84 -5.23 20.31
C LEU A 61 0.53 -4.73 20.80
N GLY A 62 1.21 -3.89 20.01
CA GLY A 62 2.46 -3.23 20.42
C GLY A 62 3.69 -4.14 20.49
N ARG A 63 3.65 -5.31 19.84
CA ARG A 63 4.85 -6.12 19.60
C ARG A 63 5.84 -5.35 18.71
N LYS A 64 7.14 -5.63 18.85
CA LYS A 64 8.16 -5.02 17.98
C LYS A 64 8.10 -5.65 16.58
N CYS A 65 8.13 -4.81 15.56
CA CYS A 65 8.15 -5.21 14.16
C CYS A 65 9.60 -5.16 13.65
N ASP A 66 10.28 -6.31 13.63
CA ASP A 66 11.68 -6.39 13.20
C ASP A 66 11.85 -6.15 11.69
N ASN A 67 12.96 -5.53 11.28
CA ASN A 67 13.22 -5.18 9.89
C ASN A 67 13.88 -6.30 9.08
N THR A 68 13.54 -7.57 9.38
CA THR A 68 14.15 -8.72 8.70
C THR A 68 13.80 -8.72 7.22
N LEU A 69 14.82 -8.71 6.36
CA LEU A 69 14.66 -8.70 4.91
C LEU A 69 14.30 -10.10 4.40
N LYS A 70 13.16 -10.22 3.72
CA LYS A 70 12.74 -11.43 3.02
C LYS A 70 12.56 -11.19 1.53
N TRP A 71 12.63 -12.26 0.75
CA TRP A 71 12.47 -12.23 -0.69
C TRP A 71 11.02 -11.96 -1.10
N CYS A 72 10.83 -11.21 -2.17
CA CYS A 72 9.52 -10.94 -2.74
C CYS A 72 9.15 -11.95 -3.84
N ARG A 73 7.86 -12.26 -3.96
CA ARG A 73 7.30 -13.00 -5.10
C ARG A 73 7.50 -12.24 -6.41
N ALA A 74 7.46 -12.98 -7.52
CA ALA A 74 7.72 -12.48 -8.86
C ALA A 74 6.98 -11.17 -9.21
N ASP A 75 5.71 -11.06 -8.81
CA ASP A 75 4.78 -9.96 -9.09
C ASP A 75 4.89 -8.78 -8.10
N LYS A 76 5.60 -8.94 -6.98
CA LYS A 76 5.68 -7.95 -5.90
C LYS A 76 6.97 -7.15 -5.98
N LEU A 77 6.87 -5.90 -6.46
CA LEU A 77 8.02 -5.02 -6.74
C LEU A 77 8.16 -3.85 -5.75
N LYS A 78 7.21 -3.69 -4.84
CA LYS A 78 7.18 -2.61 -3.85
C LYS A 78 7.21 -3.17 -2.44
N CYS A 79 7.85 -2.43 -1.52
CA CYS A 79 7.71 -2.64 -0.10
C CYS A 79 6.70 -1.62 0.43
N VAL A 80 5.74 -2.10 1.20
CA VAL A 80 4.90 -1.23 2.01
C VAL A 80 5.28 -1.36 3.46
N GLU A 81 5.36 -0.23 4.15
CA GLU A 81 5.44 -0.14 5.59
C GLU A 81 4.21 0.62 6.05
N PHE A 82 3.53 0.05 7.03
CA PHE A 82 2.30 0.56 7.56
C PHE A 82 2.33 0.51 9.08
N SER A 83 1.85 1.57 9.72
CA SER A 83 1.53 1.56 11.13
C SER A 83 0.25 2.33 11.39
N GLY A 84 -0.48 1.95 12.43
CA GLY A 84 -1.71 2.62 12.81
C GLY A 84 -2.31 2.09 14.10
N ILE A 85 -3.42 2.67 14.51
CA ILE A 85 -4.16 2.30 15.70
C ILE A 85 -5.57 1.90 15.29
N ILE A 86 -5.92 0.63 15.53
CA ILE A 86 -7.26 0.11 15.32
C ILE A 86 -8.07 0.41 16.57
N ASN A 87 -9.14 1.20 16.41
CA ASN A 87 -10.07 1.46 17.50
C ASN A 87 -11.21 0.44 17.42
N THR A 88 -11.26 -0.47 18.40
CA THR A 88 -12.31 -1.51 18.49
C THR A 88 -13.51 -1.06 19.33
N GLY A 89 -13.56 0.21 19.75
CA GLY A 89 -14.55 0.76 20.67
C GLY A 89 -14.27 0.45 22.15
N VAL A 90 -13.63 -0.69 22.45
CA VAL A 90 -13.29 -1.10 23.82
C VAL A 90 -11.81 -0.87 24.12
N LYS A 91 -10.94 -1.05 23.12
CA LYS A 91 -9.49 -0.91 23.26
C LYS A 91 -8.86 -0.45 21.96
N ASP A 92 -7.83 0.38 22.10
CA ASP A 92 -6.95 0.76 21.01
C ASP A 92 -5.85 -0.29 20.81
N ILE A 93 -5.72 -0.77 19.58
CA ILE A 93 -4.76 -1.81 19.21
C ILE A 93 -3.79 -1.22 18.20
N ALA A 94 -2.53 -1.05 18.60
CA ALA A 94 -1.47 -0.68 17.67
C ALA A 94 -1.16 -1.85 16.72
N VAL A 95 -1.06 -1.55 15.43
CA VAL A 95 -0.67 -2.46 14.37
C VAL A 95 0.49 -1.88 13.59
N GLU A 96 1.48 -2.71 13.26
CA GLU A 96 2.58 -2.40 12.37
C GLU A 96 2.77 -3.55 11.38
N MET A 97 2.93 -3.24 10.10
CA MET A 97 3.07 -4.20 9.02
C MET A 97 4.12 -3.74 8.02
N LYS A 98 5.01 -4.64 7.62
CA LYS A 98 5.92 -4.45 6.50
C LYS A 98 5.82 -5.67 5.60
N LYS A 99 5.59 -5.49 4.29
CA LYS A 99 5.56 -6.61 3.33
C LYS A 99 5.88 -6.19 1.89
N CYS A 100 6.15 -7.19 1.06
CA CYS A 100 6.15 -7.02 -0.39
C CYS A 100 4.70 -6.91 -0.89
N VAL A 101 4.45 -5.97 -1.81
CA VAL A 101 3.16 -5.76 -2.47
C VAL A 101 3.32 -5.47 -3.94
N GLN A 102 2.23 -5.64 -4.69
CA GLN A 102 2.08 -5.09 -6.03
C GLN A 102 1.97 -3.55 -5.97
N ALA A 103 2.23 -2.88 -7.09
CA ALA A 103 2.36 -1.42 -7.13
C ALA A 103 1.03 -0.67 -6.99
N ASP A 104 -0.07 -1.31 -7.33
CA ASP A 104 -1.46 -0.86 -7.18
C ASP A 104 -1.88 -0.74 -5.70
N LEU A 105 -1.57 -1.74 -4.88
CA LEU A 105 -1.87 -1.78 -3.44
C LEU A 105 -1.24 -0.62 -2.65
N CYS A 106 -0.21 0.02 -3.19
CA CYS A 106 0.39 1.21 -2.59
C CYS A 106 -0.53 2.44 -2.55
N LYS A 107 -1.56 2.51 -3.38
CA LYS A 107 -2.53 3.64 -3.36
C LYS A 107 -3.79 3.34 -2.56
N GLU A 108 -4.02 2.09 -2.20
CA GLU A 108 -5.24 1.66 -1.52
C GLU A 108 -5.22 1.99 -0.02
N THR A 109 -6.40 2.19 0.56
CA THR A 109 -6.60 2.50 1.98
C THR A 109 -6.70 1.24 2.82
N ILE A 110 -5.84 1.09 3.82
CA ILE A 110 -5.76 -0.15 4.61
C ILE A 110 -6.96 -0.22 5.54
N THR A 111 -7.66 -1.34 5.53
CA THR A 111 -8.61 -1.70 6.59
C THR A 111 -8.16 -2.97 7.30
N TYR A 112 -8.54 -3.12 8.57
CA TYR A 112 -8.27 -4.32 9.35
C TYR A 112 -9.59 -4.88 9.87
N MET A 113 -10.03 -6.05 9.37
CA MET A 113 -11.26 -6.72 9.81
C MET A 113 -12.49 -5.79 9.79
N GLY A 114 -12.57 -4.86 8.83
CA GLY A 114 -13.64 -3.86 8.73
C GLY A 114 -13.59 -2.72 9.76
N PHE A 115 -12.62 -2.68 10.67
CA PHE A 115 -12.46 -1.58 11.63
C PHE A 115 -11.69 -0.41 11.03
N PRO A 116 -12.06 0.84 11.37
CA PRO A 116 -11.32 2.02 10.95
C PRO A 116 -9.96 2.07 11.66
N ILE A 117 -8.93 2.50 10.93
CA ILE A 117 -7.59 2.68 11.47
C ILE A 117 -7.32 4.17 11.61
N ALA A 118 -7.06 4.60 12.85
CA ALA A 118 -6.67 5.96 13.16
C ALA A 118 -5.15 6.12 13.15
N ASN A 119 -4.70 7.37 12.99
CA ASN A 119 -3.29 7.76 13.06
C ASN A 119 -2.39 6.90 12.16
N GLN A 120 -2.85 6.65 10.93
CA GLN A 120 -2.16 5.80 9.98
C GLN A 120 -0.90 6.47 9.42
N SER A 121 0.17 5.71 9.33
CA SER A 121 1.36 6.04 8.56
C SER A 121 1.55 4.93 7.52
N LYS A 122 1.61 5.32 6.25
CA LYS A 122 1.87 4.40 5.13
C LYS A 122 3.04 4.95 4.33
N ASN A 123 4.09 4.14 4.22
CA ASN A 123 5.23 4.41 3.37
C ASN A 123 5.36 3.32 2.31
N CYS A 124 5.46 3.72 1.04
CA CYS A 124 5.63 2.80 -0.06
C CYS A 124 6.94 3.11 -0.78
N ARG A 125 7.83 2.12 -0.84
CA ARG A 125 9.13 2.24 -1.51
C ARG A 125 9.36 1.11 -2.50
N SER A 126 10.30 1.32 -3.41
CA SER A 126 10.75 0.25 -4.30
C SER A 126 11.46 -0.85 -3.50
N ALA A 127 11.25 -2.10 -3.91
CA ALA A 127 11.94 -3.22 -3.30
C ALA A 127 13.44 -3.15 -3.57
N ILE A 128 14.23 -3.66 -2.62
CA ILE A 128 15.69 -3.63 -2.70
C ILE A 128 16.10 -4.76 -3.64
N ARG A 129 16.70 -4.43 -4.79
CA ARG A 129 17.25 -5.46 -5.67
C ARG A 129 18.46 -6.08 -4.98
N ASN A 130 18.32 -7.32 -4.54
CA ASN A 130 19.43 -8.04 -3.94
C ASN A 130 20.23 -8.72 -5.06
N GLY A 131 20.75 -7.90 -5.97
CA GLY A 131 21.82 -8.34 -6.84
C GLY A 131 23.09 -8.24 -6.03
N ALA A 132 23.72 -9.37 -5.71
CA ALA A 132 25.17 -9.35 -5.73
C ALA A 132 25.50 -8.73 -7.09
N LYS A 133 26.02 -7.49 -7.08
CA LYS A 133 26.64 -6.93 -8.27
C LYS A 133 27.71 -7.97 -8.57
N ILE A 134 27.46 -8.87 -9.51
CA ILE A 134 28.52 -9.67 -10.10
C ILE A 134 29.36 -8.57 -10.73
N ARG A 135 30.32 -8.07 -9.95
CA ARG A 135 31.43 -7.30 -10.44
C ARG A 135 32.12 -8.34 -11.30
N SER A 136 31.71 -8.38 -12.57
CA SER A 136 32.40 -9.10 -13.61
C SER A 136 33.87 -8.86 -13.33
N PRO A 137 34.67 -9.91 -13.03
CA PRO A 137 36.07 -9.71 -12.73
C PRO A 137 36.61 -8.86 -13.87
N THR A 138 37.14 -7.69 -13.51
CA THR A 138 37.84 -6.81 -14.45
C THR A 138 38.71 -7.70 -15.34
N PRO A 139 38.65 -7.57 -16.68
CA PRO A 139 39.38 -8.45 -17.57
C PRO A 139 40.87 -8.12 -17.49
N ILE A 140 41.54 -8.59 -16.44
CA ILE A 140 43.01 -8.53 -16.27
C ILE A 140 43.65 -9.71 -17.03
N ILE A 141 42.91 -10.38 -17.94
CA ILE A 141 43.38 -11.55 -18.70
C ILE A 141 43.92 -11.16 -20.09
N PHE A 142 43.97 -9.87 -20.47
CA PHE A 142 44.53 -9.46 -21.77
C PHE A 142 45.99 -8.98 -21.74
N VAL A 143 46.66 -8.94 -20.58
CA VAL A 143 48.06 -8.46 -20.51
C VAL A 143 49.09 -9.60 -20.58
N LEU A 144 48.72 -10.83 -20.23
CA LEU A 144 49.66 -11.96 -20.19
C LEU A 144 49.90 -12.66 -21.55
N PHE A 145 49.25 -12.23 -22.63
CA PHE A 145 49.42 -12.85 -23.95
C PHE A 145 50.30 -12.06 -24.94
N LEU A 146 50.67 -10.81 -24.62
CA LEU A 146 51.51 -9.99 -25.51
C LEU A 146 53.01 -10.13 -25.23
N GLU A 147 53.41 -10.60 -24.04
CA GLU A 147 54.82 -10.77 -23.67
C GLU A 147 55.45 -12.03 -24.29
N LYS A 148 54.63 -12.94 -24.86
CA LYS A 148 55.09 -14.20 -25.45
C LYS A 148 55.20 -14.19 -26.99
N LEU A 149 54.97 -13.03 -27.62
CA LEU A 149 55.09 -12.82 -29.08
C LEU A 149 56.27 -11.92 -29.47
N LEU A 150 57.05 -11.42 -28.50
CA LEU A 150 58.19 -10.51 -28.70
C LEU A 150 59.52 -11.06 -28.15
N TYR A 151 59.69 -12.39 -28.11
CA TYR A 151 60.99 -13.03 -27.90
C TYR A 151 61.19 -14.23 -28.82
#